data_AF-A0A0D5ZHT4-F1
#
_entry.id   AF-A0A0D5ZHT4-F1
#
_cell.length_a   1.000
_cell.length_b   1.000
_cell.length_c   1.000
_cell.angle_alpha   90.00
_cell.angle_beta   90.00
_cell.angle_gamma   90.00
#
_symmetry.space_group_name_H-M   'P 1'
#
loop_
_entity.id
_entity.type
_entity.pdbx_description
1 polymer ?
#
loop_
_entity_poly.entity_id
_entity_poly.type
_entity_poly.pdbx_seq_one_letter_code
_entity_poly.pdbx_strand_id
1 'polypeptide(L)'
;MLSDILEEDHKRVGESLTCFLDSLREGKPSVSCFEKARNSLQNHIFWEESILFRTVENQANAARIHGLEVEHGGIWKLLDKIEEYLNAGRGELATDRVEGLIRVLDAHNEAEEQTVYQELEKQDASTQARLILFEIEQARAPEGWVCNILRRRR
;
A
#
# COMPACT_ATOMS: atom_id res chain seq x y z
N MET A 1 -14.19 -11.39 -8.29
CA MET A 1 -14.98 -10.73 -7.21
C MET A 1 -14.06 -10.16 -6.14
N LEU A 2 -13.20 -10.98 -5.52
CA LEU A 2 -12.23 -10.46 -4.56
C LEU A 2 -11.18 -9.59 -5.26
N SER A 3 -10.63 -10.04 -6.40
CA SER A 3 -9.73 -9.23 -7.23
C SER A 3 -10.30 -7.85 -7.58
N ASP A 4 -11.57 -7.78 -8.01
CA ASP A 4 -12.24 -6.51 -8.32
C ASP A 4 -12.25 -5.55 -7.12
N ILE A 5 -12.49 -6.07 -5.91
CA ILE A 5 -12.49 -5.26 -4.67
C ILE A 5 -11.08 -4.73 -4.38
N LEU A 6 -10.06 -5.56 -4.60
CA LEU A 6 -8.67 -5.20 -4.37
C LEU A 6 -8.19 -4.14 -5.38
N GLU A 7 -8.58 -4.25 -6.65
CA GLU A 7 -8.31 -3.23 -7.67
C GLU A 7 -9.03 -1.90 -7.34
N GLU A 8 -10.24 -1.94 -6.78
CA GLU A 8 -10.89 -0.72 -6.28
C GLU A 8 -10.16 -0.13 -5.06
N ASP A 9 -9.52 -0.97 -4.23
CA ASP A 9 -8.66 -0.50 -3.14
C ASP A 9 -7.41 0.21 -3.66
N HIS A 10 -6.76 -0.33 -4.70
CA HIS A 10 -5.66 0.35 -5.41
C HIS A 10 -6.07 1.75 -5.89
N LYS A 11 -7.25 1.88 -6.51
CA LYS A 11 -7.77 3.17 -6.97
C LYS A 11 -7.99 4.13 -5.79
N ARG A 12 -8.63 3.66 -4.71
CA ARG A 12 -8.87 4.44 -3.49
C ARG A 12 -7.56 4.96 -2.88
N VAL A 13 -6.51 4.14 -2.83
CA VAL A 13 -5.19 4.55 -2.35
C VAL A 13 -4.57 5.59 -3.30
N GLY A 14 -4.62 5.37 -4.60
CA GLY A 14 -4.11 6.32 -5.61
C GLY A 14 -4.81 7.68 -5.59
N GLU A 15 -6.13 7.71 -5.40
CA GLU A 15 -6.90 8.96 -5.25
C GLU A 15 -6.44 9.77 -4.02
N SER A 16 -6.12 9.09 -2.92
CA SER A 16 -5.63 9.77 -1.71
C SER A 16 -4.25 10.39 -1.91
N LEU A 17 -3.35 9.75 -2.67
CA LEU A 17 -2.07 10.33 -3.07
C LEU A 17 -2.25 11.50 -4.05
N THR A 18 -3.21 11.40 -4.96
CA THR A 18 -3.53 12.47 -5.91
C THR A 18 -4.04 13.73 -5.19
N CYS A 19 -4.94 13.61 -4.21
CA CYS A 19 -5.35 14.71 -3.29
C CYS A 19 -4.15 15.44 -2.74
N PHE A 20 -3.17 14.68 -2.24
CA PHE A 20 -1.99 15.25 -1.62
C PHE A 20 -1.06 15.91 -2.64
N LEU A 21 -0.83 15.27 -3.79
CA LEU A 21 -0.02 15.82 -4.87
C LEU A 21 -0.58 17.13 -5.42
N ASP A 22 -1.90 17.23 -5.58
CA ASP A 22 -2.54 18.46 -6.03
C ASP A 22 -2.34 19.60 -5.01
N SER A 23 -2.47 19.30 -3.72
CA SER A 23 -2.19 20.29 -2.65
C SER A 23 -0.75 20.81 -2.67
N LEU A 24 0.21 19.94 -3.00
CA LEU A 24 1.62 20.31 -3.16
C LEU A 24 1.81 21.23 -4.38
N ARG A 25 1.19 20.91 -5.52
CA ARG A 25 1.27 21.68 -6.77
C ARG A 25 0.64 23.06 -6.66
N GLU A 26 -0.38 23.20 -5.83
CA GLU A 26 -0.99 24.50 -5.49
C GLU A 26 -0.13 25.35 -4.54
N GLY A 27 1.00 24.83 -4.05
CA GLY A 27 1.85 25.49 -3.06
C GLY A 27 1.21 25.57 -1.67
N LYS A 28 0.20 24.74 -1.39
CA LYS A 28 -0.49 24.67 -0.10
C LYS A 28 -0.53 23.22 0.41
N PRO A 29 0.63 22.66 0.84
CA PRO A 29 0.70 21.27 1.26
C PRO A 29 -0.33 20.95 2.34
N SER A 30 -1.21 19.99 2.06
CA SER A 30 -2.26 19.57 2.99
C SER A 30 -1.78 18.40 3.85
N VAL A 31 -1.51 18.67 5.12
CA VAL A 31 -1.14 17.64 6.12
C VAL A 31 -2.22 16.56 6.20
N SER A 32 -3.50 16.94 6.14
CA SER A 32 -4.60 15.98 6.20
C SER A 32 -4.72 15.10 4.95
N CYS A 33 -4.45 15.62 3.73
CA CYS A 33 -4.35 14.75 2.54
C CYS A 33 -3.16 13.78 2.70
N PHE A 34 -2.00 14.25 3.19
CA PHE A 34 -0.84 13.39 3.40
C PHE A 34 -1.11 12.28 4.42
N GLU A 35 -1.66 12.62 5.59
CA GLU A 35 -2.04 11.63 6.61
C GLU A 35 -3.06 10.63 6.07
N LYS A 36 -4.05 11.08 5.30
CA LYS A 36 -5.02 10.18 4.65
C LYS A 36 -4.34 9.23 3.67
N ALA A 37 -3.40 9.72 2.85
CA ALA A 37 -2.66 8.90 1.90
C ALA A 37 -1.76 7.89 2.61
N ARG A 38 -1.01 8.35 3.61
CA ARG A 38 -0.13 7.52 4.44
C ARG A 38 -0.92 6.39 5.11
N ASN A 39 -2.02 6.73 5.80
CA ASN A 39 -2.85 5.75 6.49
C ASN A 39 -3.50 4.76 5.52
N SER A 40 -4.01 5.22 4.38
CA SER A 40 -4.60 4.35 3.36
C SER A 40 -3.60 3.32 2.87
N LEU A 41 -2.37 3.74 2.56
CA LEU A 41 -1.33 2.86 2.05
C LEU A 41 -0.79 1.90 3.12
N GLN A 42 -0.67 2.35 4.37
CA GLN A 42 -0.26 1.48 5.48
C GLN A 42 -1.30 0.42 5.82
N ASN A 43 -2.60 0.75 5.74
CA ASN A 43 -3.68 -0.20 5.97
C ASN A 43 -3.77 -1.24 4.85
N HIS A 44 -3.62 -0.80 3.61
CA HIS A 44 -3.55 -1.65 2.42
C HIS A 44 -2.41 -2.69 2.55
N ILE A 45 -1.18 -2.22 2.80
CA ILE A 45 -0.01 -3.07 3.03
C ILE A 45 -0.18 -4.00 4.23
N PHE A 46 -0.90 -3.56 5.28
CA PHE A 46 -1.21 -4.40 6.43
C PHE A 46 -2.10 -5.60 6.05
N TRP A 47 -3.16 -5.36 5.29
CA TRP A 47 -4.07 -6.41 4.86
C TRP A 47 -3.35 -7.42 3.97
N GLU A 48 -2.56 -6.93 3.02
CA GLU A 48 -1.75 -7.76 2.14
C GLU A 48 -0.80 -8.68 2.91
N GLU A 49 0.10 -8.12 3.71
CA GLU A 49 1.15 -8.90 4.38
C GLU A 49 0.62 -9.78 5.51
N SER A 50 -0.41 -9.30 6.21
CA SER A 50 -0.93 -10.02 7.37
C SER A 50 -1.90 -11.12 6.97
N ILE A 51 -2.56 -10.99 5.82
CA ILE A 51 -3.70 -11.83 5.44
C ILE A 51 -3.56 -12.37 4.02
N LEU A 52 -3.53 -11.50 3.01
CA LEU A 52 -3.61 -11.94 1.61
C LEU A 52 -2.40 -12.79 1.21
N PHE A 53 -1.19 -12.30 1.43
CA PHE A 53 0.05 -13.02 1.13
C PHE A 53 0.09 -14.35 1.87
N ARG A 54 -0.25 -14.38 3.16
CA ARG A 54 -0.29 -15.61 3.95
C ARG A 54 -1.31 -16.63 3.46
N THR A 55 -2.39 -16.16 2.82
CA THR A 55 -3.44 -17.05 2.30
C THR A 55 -2.95 -17.80 1.06
N VAL A 56 -2.11 -17.18 0.24
CA VAL A 56 -1.66 -17.76 -1.03
C VAL A 56 -0.19 -18.18 -1.05
N GLU A 57 0.57 -17.88 0.00
CA GLU A 57 2.00 -18.20 0.07
C GLU A 57 2.25 -19.70 0.00
N ASN A 58 3.10 -20.09 -0.95
CA ASN A 58 3.60 -21.43 -1.14
C ASN A 58 4.99 -21.38 -1.78
N GLN A 59 5.65 -22.54 -1.91
CA GLN A 59 7.01 -22.60 -2.42
C GLN A 59 7.16 -22.01 -3.85
N ALA A 60 6.12 -22.04 -4.68
CA ALA A 60 6.18 -21.57 -6.06
C ALA A 60 6.06 -20.04 -6.21
N ASN A 61 5.46 -19.34 -5.23
CA ASN A 61 5.29 -17.88 -5.26
C ASN A 61 6.01 -17.13 -4.13
N ALA A 62 6.64 -17.82 -3.17
CA ALA A 62 7.37 -17.20 -2.06
C ALA A 62 8.38 -16.13 -2.47
N ALA A 63 9.14 -16.35 -3.56
CA ALA A 63 10.10 -15.37 -4.07
C ALA A 63 9.42 -14.09 -4.60
N ARG A 64 8.23 -14.21 -5.19
CA ARG A 64 7.45 -13.06 -5.70
C ARG A 64 6.86 -12.25 -4.56
N ILE A 65 6.23 -12.93 -3.60
CA ILE A 65 5.70 -12.31 -2.36
C ILE A 65 6.82 -11.57 -1.64
N HIS A 66 8.01 -12.18 -1.51
CA HIS A 66 9.14 -11.49 -0.90
C HIS A 66 9.56 -10.23 -1.65
N GLY A 67 9.49 -10.23 -2.99
CA GLY A 67 9.72 -9.03 -3.80
C GLY A 67 8.74 -7.90 -3.47
N LEU A 68 7.44 -8.21 -3.39
CA LEU A 68 6.40 -7.26 -3.00
C LEU A 68 6.65 -6.70 -1.58
N GLU A 69 7.00 -7.55 -0.61
CA GLU A 69 7.37 -7.09 0.74
C GLU A 69 8.59 -6.14 0.74
N VAL A 70 9.59 -6.39 -0.12
CA VAL A 70 10.75 -5.50 -0.30
C VAL A 70 10.31 -4.14 -0.83
N GLU A 71 9.40 -4.13 -1.80
CA GLU A 71 8.79 -2.91 -2.34
C GLU A 71 8.00 -2.16 -1.26
N HIS A 72 7.21 -2.85 -0.42
CA HIS A 72 6.54 -2.24 0.74
C HIS A 72 7.52 -1.55 1.68
N GLY A 73 8.68 -2.17 1.93
CA GLY A 73 9.76 -1.54 2.71
C GLY A 73 10.33 -0.27 2.05
N GLY A 74 10.38 -0.23 0.72
CA GLY A 74 10.76 0.95 -0.06
C GLY A 74 9.71 2.07 0.00
N ILE A 75 8.44 1.70 -0.22
CA ILE A 75 7.26 2.57 -0.11
C ILE A 75 7.21 3.24 1.27
N TRP A 76 7.39 2.45 2.34
CA TRP A 76 7.38 2.97 3.70
C TRP A 76 8.44 4.05 3.93
N LYS A 77 9.65 3.83 3.42
CA LYS A 77 10.74 4.82 3.51
C LYS A 77 10.48 6.07 2.67
N LEU A 78 9.80 5.93 1.53
CA LEU A 78 9.39 7.08 0.72
C LEU A 78 8.37 7.93 1.49
N LEU A 79 7.39 7.32 2.16
CA LEU A 79 6.44 8.01 3.04
C LEU A 79 7.16 8.78 4.15
N ASP A 80 8.09 8.13 4.87
CA ASP A 80 8.89 8.79 5.91
C ASP A 80 9.69 9.98 5.34
N LYS A 81 10.24 9.84 4.13
CA LYS A 81 11.01 10.92 3.49
C LYS A 81 10.15 12.09 3.03
N ILE A 82 8.94 11.81 2.55
CA ILE A 82 7.95 12.84 2.19
C ILE A 82 7.60 13.65 3.45
N GLU A 83 7.31 12.98 4.56
CA GLU A 83 7.03 13.64 5.85
C GLU A 83 8.20 14.51 6.32
N GLU A 84 9.44 14.02 6.23
CA GLU A 84 10.63 14.80 6.55
C GLU A 84 10.72 16.09 5.73
N TYR A 85 10.47 16.01 4.42
CA TYR A 85 10.49 17.19 3.54
C TYR A 85 9.35 18.16 3.82
N LEU A 86 8.16 17.67 4.13
CA LEU A 86 7.04 18.51 4.56
C LEU A 86 7.40 19.30 5.83
N ASN A 87 7.91 18.62 6.85
CA ASN A 87 8.30 19.22 8.12
C ASN A 87 9.44 20.24 7.96
N ALA A 88 10.31 20.04 6.96
CA ALA A 88 11.39 20.96 6.62
C ALA A 88 10.96 22.12 5.69
N GLY A 89 9.67 22.21 5.31
CA GLY A 89 9.17 23.23 4.37
C GLY A 89 9.69 23.05 2.93
N ARG A 90 10.13 21.85 2.57
CA ARG A 90 10.73 21.53 1.26
C ARG A 90 9.67 20.96 0.31
N GLY A 91 8.67 21.79 -0.03
CA GLY A 91 7.52 21.39 -0.84
C GLY A 91 7.90 20.76 -2.19
N GLU A 92 8.82 21.37 -2.94
CA GLU A 92 9.26 20.83 -4.24
C GLU A 92 9.87 19.43 -4.12
N LEU A 93 10.73 19.21 -3.12
CA LEU A 93 11.31 17.90 -2.85
C LEU A 93 10.26 16.88 -2.39
N ALA A 94 9.22 17.31 -1.67
CA ALA A 94 8.10 16.45 -1.33
C ALA A 94 7.30 16.06 -2.60
N THR A 95 7.04 17.01 -3.51
CA THR A 95 6.39 16.76 -4.81
C THR A 95 7.14 15.70 -5.61
N ASP A 96 8.45 15.86 -5.79
CA ASP A 96 9.29 14.89 -6.53
C ASP A 96 9.19 13.47 -5.93
N ARG A 97 9.08 13.36 -4.61
CA ARG A 97 8.97 12.07 -3.91
C ARG A 97 7.57 11.47 -4.03
N VAL A 98 6.52 12.27 -3.97
CA VAL A 98 5.14 11.78 -4.19
C VAL A 98 4.97 11.27 -5.61
N GLU A 99 5.47 12.00 -6.61
CA GLU A 99 5.43 11.54 -8.00
C GLU A 99 6.26 10.26 -8.20
N GLY A 100 7.41 10.16 -7.52
CA GLY A 100 8.18 8.93 -7.48
C GLY A 100 7.44 7.76 -6.83
N LEU A 101 6.74 8.02 -5.71
CA LEU A 101 5.93 7.02 -5.02
C LEU A 101 4.78 6.51 -5.89
N ILE A 102 4.07 7.39 -6.59
CA ILE A 102 2.99 6.99 -7.52
C ILE A 102 3.53 6.04 -8.59
N ARG A 103 4.67 6.36 -9.23
CA ARG A 103 5.29 5.47 -10.23
C ARG A 103 5.70 4.10 -9.67
N VAL A 104 6.18 4.08 -8.42
CA VAL A 104 6.51 2.82 -7.72
C VAL A 104 5.25 2.01 -7.47
N LEU A 105 4.16 2.66 -7.03
CA LEU A 105 2.88 1.99 -6.79
C LEU A 105 2.26 1.45 -8.07
N ASP A 106 2.32 2.18 -9.18
CA ASP A 106 1.78 1.68 -10.46
C ASP A 106 2.43 0.33 -10.85
N ALA A 107 3.76 0.24 -10.75
CA ALA A 107 4.49 -1.00 -11.05
C ALA A 107 4.26 -2.10 -10.00
N HIS A 108 4.14 -1.71 -8.73
CA HIS A 108 3.86 -2.62 -7.63
C HIS A 108 2.48 -3.27 -7.77
N ASN A 109 1.45 -2.44 -8.00
CA ASN A 109 0.07 -2.86 -8.19
C ASN A 109 -0.06 -3.80 -9.40
N GLU A 110 0.58 -3.48 -10.53
CA GLU A 110 0.58 -4.36 -11.71
C GLU A 110 1.20 -5.74 -11.38
N ALA A 111 2.32 -5.76 -10.66
CA ALA A 111 2.97 -7.00 -10.26
C ALA A 111 2.09 -7.82 -9.31
N GLU A 112 1.41 -7.18 -8.37
CA GLU A 112 0.51 -7.83 -7.43
C GLU A 112 -0.73 -8.40 -8.14
N GLU A 113 -1.39 -7.60 -8.98
CA GLU A 113 -2.57 -7.97 -9.77
C GLU A 113 -2.28 -9.19 -10.66
N GLN A 114 -1.11 -9.21 -11.30
CA GLN A 114 -0.69 -10.32 -12.18
C GLN A 114 -0.22 -11.56 -11.42
N THR A 115 -0.10 -11.52 -10.09
CA THR A 115 0.42 -12.63 -9.29
C THR A 115 -0.49 -13.01 -8.13
N VAL A 116 -0.51 -12.23 -7.06
CA VAL A 116 -1.25 -12.51 -5.83
C VAL A 116 -2.74 -12.56 -6.11
N TYR A 117 -3.29 -11.60 -6.85
CA TYR A 117 -4.74 -11.53 -7.07
C TYR A 117 -5.23 -12.69 -7.93
N GLN A 118 -4.42 -13.14 -8.90
CA GLN A 118 -4.73 -14.35 -9.68
C GLN A 118 -4.79 -15.61 -8.81
N GLU A 119 -3.95 -15.73 -7.78
CA GLU A 119 -4.01 -16.88 -6.86
C GLU A 119 -5.18 -16.77 -5.86
N LEU A 120 -5.54 -15.54 -5.45
CA LEU A 120 -6.70 -15.28 -4.61
C LEU A 120 -8.02 -15.58 -5.33
N GLU A 121 -8.12 -15.26 -6.62
CA GLU A 121 -9.34 -15.51 -7.40
C GLU A 121 -9.61 -17.02 -7.61
N LYS A 122 -8.58 -17.87 -7.51
CA LYS A 122 -8.71 -19.32 -7.56
C LYS A 122 -9.28 -19.93 -6.27
N GLN A 123 -9.34 -19.16 -5.18
CA GLN A 123 -9.90 -19.63 -3.92
C GLN A 123 -11.41 -19.84 -4.05
N ASP A 124 -11.96 -20.75 -3.25
CA ASP A 124 -13.41 -20.96 -3.22
C ASP A 124 -14.15 -19.71 -2.72
N ALA A 125 -15.42 -19.58 -3.11
CA ALA A 125 -16.24 -18.41 -2.78
C ALA A 125 -16.35 -18.14 -1.27
N SER A 126 -16.31 -19.19 -0.42
CA SER A 126 -16.37 -19.00 1.03
C SER A 126 -15.08 -18.39 1.57
N THR A 127 -13.93 -18.77 1.01
CA THR A 127 -12.63 -18.18 1.34
C THR A 127 -12.58 -16.72 0.90
N GLN A 128 -12.97 -16.42 -0.35
CA GLN A 128 -13.03 -15.03 -0.82
C GLN A 128 -13.95 -14.17 0.05
N ALA A 129 -15.15 -14.65 0.41
CA ALA A 129 -16.07 -13.93 1.27
C ALA A 129 -15.48 -13.64 2.67
N ARG A 130 -14.74 -14.59 3.26
CA ARG A 130 -14.06 -14.38 4.54
C ARG A 130 -12.97 -13.31 4.46
N LEU A 131 -12.22 -13.27 3.37
CA LEU A 131 -11.18 -12.25 3.18
C LEU A 131 -11.78 -10.84 3.06
N ILE A 132 -12.90 -10.70 2.33
CA ILE A 132 -13.65 -9.43 2.23
C ILE A 132 -14.19 -9.01 3.60
N LEU A 133 -14.78 -9.94 4.35
CA LEU A 133 -15.28 -9.64 5.71
C LEU A 133 -14.15 -9.22 6.63
N PHE A 134 -12.99 -9.89 6.56
CA PHE A 134 -11.83 -9.52 7.35
C PHE A 134 -11.40 -8.08 7.05
N GLU A 135 -11.34 -7.69 5.77
CA GLU A 135 -10.98 -6.32 5.41
C GLU A 135 -11.95 -5.30 6.02
N ILE A 136 -13.26 -5.56 5.94
CA ILE A 136 -14.26 -4.66 6.52
C ILE A 136 -14.09 -4.54 8.05
N GLU A 137 -13.80 -5.65 8.73
CA GLU A 137 -13.65 -5.70 10.19
C GLU A 137 -12.31 -5.13 10.69
N GLN A 138 -11.24 -5.27 9.91
CA GLN A 138 -9.87 -5.01 10.29
C GLN A 138 -9.17 -4.03 9.34
N ALA A 139 -9.93 -3.17 8.66
CA ALA A 139 -9.51 -2.19 7.63
C ALA A 139 -8.39 -1.22 8.05
N ARG A 140 -7.82 -1.38 9.25
CA ARG A 140 -6.78 -0.54 9.84
C ARG A 140 -5.68 -1.38 10.43
N ALA A 141 -4.45 -1.03 10.08
CA ALA A 141 -3.27 -1.56 10.73
C ALA A 141 -3.31 -1.24 12.25
N PRO A 142 -2.98 -2.19 13.13
CA PRO A 142 -2.86 -1.91 14.56
C PRO A 142 -1.82 -0.84 14.85
N GLU A 143 -1.97 -0.15 15.99
CA GLU A 143 -1.00 0.85 16.42
C GLU A 143 0.42 0.26 16.52
N GLY A 144 1.40 0.97 15.97
CA GLY A 144 2.79 0.55 15.96
C GLY A 144 3.13 -0.57 14.97
N TRP A 145 2.16 -1.03 14.17
CA TRP A 145 2.41 -1.97 13.10
C TRP A 145 3.33 -1.37 12.02
N VAL A 146 4.24 -2.20 11.50
CA VAL A 146 5.14 -1.86 10.40
C VAL A 146 5.26 -3.04 9.44
N CYS A 147 5.52 -2.74 8.16
CA CYS A 147 5.69 -3.77 7.13
C CYS A 147 6.81 -4.77 7.48
N ASN A 148 6.73 -5.96 6.89
CA ASN A 148 7.51 -7.12 7.26
C ASN A 148 9.02 -6.85 7.16
N ILE A 149 9.44 -6.15 6.11
CA ILE A 149 10.85 -5.81 5.89
C ILE A 149 11.41 -4.86 6.94
N LEU A 150 10.60 -3.91 7.44
CA LEU A 150 11.03 -3.03 8.52
C LEU A 150 10.98 -3.74 9.88
N ARG A 151 10.01 -4.63 10.10
CA ARG A 151 9.92 -5.44 11.33
C ARG A 151 11.13 -6.36 11.50
N ARG A 152 11.60 -7.02 10.44
CA ARG A 152 12.77 -7.92 10.47
C ARG A 152 14.10 -7.22 10.75
N ARG A 153 14.15 -5.89 10.68
CA ARG A 153 15.35 -5.07 10.94
C ARG A 153 15.40 -4.52 12.37
N ARG A 154 14.34 -4.72 13.17
CA ARG A 154 14.28 -4.37 14.59
C ARG A 154 14.71 -5.57 15.43
#